data_AF-A0A552KY39-F1
#
_entry.id   AF-A0A552KY39-F1
#
_cell.length_a   1.000
_cell.length_b   1.000
_cell.length_c   1.000
_cell.angle_alpha   90.00
_cell.angle_beta   90.00
_cell.angle_gamma   90.00
#
_symmetry.space_group_name_H-M   'P 1'
#
loop_
_entity.id
_entity.type
_entity.pdbx_description
1 polymer ?
#
loop_
_entity_poly.entity_id
_entity_poly.type
_entity_poly.pdbx_seq_one_letter_code
_entity_poly.pdbx_strand_id
1 'polypeptide(L)' 'IKEGKLAQFGVRIPPENDYPQICPFLPEQILDENFYGN' A
#
# COMPACT_ATOMS: atom_id res chain seq x y z
N ILE A 1 7.29 19.15 -15.30
CA ILE A 1 6.81 18.05 -14.42
C ILE A 1 5.29 17.96 -14.57
N LYS A 2 4.80 17.23 -15.57
CA LYS A 2 3.37 17.09 -15.90
C LYS A 2 2.91 15.62 -15.95
N GLU A 3 3.76 14.70 -15.49
CA GLU A 3 3.54 13.24 -15.61
C GLU A 3 3.06 12.59 -14.31
N GLY A 4 3.17 13.26 -13.14
CA GLY A 4 2.65 12.74 -11.87
C GLY A 4 1.12 12.78 -11.74
N LYS A 5 0.41 13.42 -12.68
CA LYS A 5 -1.05 13.58 -12.63
C LYS A 5 -1.82 12.43 -13.29
N LEU A 6 -1.12 11.56 -14.03
CA LEU A 6 -1.69 10.41 -14.73
C LEU A 6 -1.62 9.12 -13.91
N ALA A 7 -0.97 9.09 -12.74
CA ALA A 7 -1.01 7.96 -11.80
C ALA A 7 -2.35 7.83 -11.04
N GLN A 8 -3.46 8.22 -11.67
CA GLN A 8 -4.83 7.98 -11.20
C GLN A 8 -5.49 6.78 -11.91
N PHE A 9 -4.71 5.95 -12.63
CA PHE A 9 -5.25 4.80 -13.35
C PHE A 9 -5.64 3.65 -12.41
N GLY A 10 -6.92 3.61 -12.03
CA GLY A 10 -7.66 2.37 -11.80
C GLY A 10 -7.54 1.66 -10.46
N VAL A 11 -6.63 2.08 -9.57
CA VAL A 11 -6.55 1.51 -8.22
C VAL A 11 -7.64 2.14 -7.36
N ARG A 12 -8.71 1.38 -7.09
CA ARG A 12 -9.76 1.79 -6.13
C ARG A 12 -9.07 2.05 -4.80
N ILE A 13 -9.17 3.28 -4.28
CA ILE A 13 -8.82 3.58 -2.90
C ILE A 13 -9.96 3.02 -2.04
N PRO A 14 -9.71 2.01 -1.18
CA PRO A 14 -10.74 1.51 -0.28
C PRO A 14 -11.18 2.62 0.69
N PRO A 15 -12.46 2.64 1.11
CA PRO A 15 -12.88 3.46 2.24
C PRO A 15 -12.09 3.08 3.49
N GLU A 16 -11.98 4.00 4.46
CA GLU A 16 -11.23 3.79 5.70
C GLU A 16 -11.64 2.50 6.43
N ASN A 17 -12.93 2.18 6.41
CA ASN A 17 -13.49 0.99 7.04
C ASN A 17 -13.12 -0.35 6.36
N ASP A 18 -12.64 -0.30 5.11
CA ASP A 18 -12.17 -1.50 4.39
C ASP A 18 -10.71 -1.82 4.75
N TYR A 19 -9.98 -0.90 5.40
CA TYR A 19 -8.64 -1.19 5.91
C TYR A 19 -8.70 -1.99 7.22
N PRO A 20 -7.78 -2.94 7.41
CA PRO A 20 -7.71 -3.69 8.64
C PRO A 20 -7.39 -2.75 9.81
N GLN A 21 -8.19 -2.84 10.87
CA GLN A 21 -8.04 -1.99 12.06
C GLN A 21 -6.81 -2.34 12.89
N ILE A 22 -6.27 -3.54 12.66
CA ILE A 22 -5.03 -4.02 13.25
C ILE A 22 -4.07 -4.39 12.13
N CYS A 23 -2.78 -4.10 12.31
CA CYS A 23 -1.78 -4.49 11.34
C CYS A 23 -1.75 -6.03 11.22
N PRO A 24 -1.95 -6.61 10.02
CA PRO A 24 -1.98 -8.06 9.85
C PRO A 24 -0.59 -8.70 9.76
N PHE A 25 0.48 -7.91 9.92
CA PHE A 25 1.86 -8.34 9.81
C PHE A 25 2.61 -8.09 11.12
N LEU A 26 3.64 -8.91 11.37
CA LEU A 26 4.55 -8.71 12.47
C LEU A 26 5.59 -7.61 12.12
N PRO A 27 6.13 -6.89 13.12
CA PRO A 27 7.18 -5.90 12.89
C PRO A 27 8.36 -6.47 12.08
N GLU A 28 8.79 -7.69 12.39
CA GLU A 28 9.92 -8.34 11.74
C GLU A 28 9.66 -8.60 10.26
N GLN A 29 8.40 -8.84 9.86
CA GLN A 29 8.03 -9.08 8.47
C GLN A 29 8.09 -7.79 7.65
N ILE A 30 7.65 -6.66 8.22
CA ILE A 30 7.64 -5.36 7.55
C ILE A 30 9.07 -4.82 7.37
N LEU A 31 10.00 -5.26 8.23
CA LEU A 31 11.43 -4.93 8.18
C LEU A 31 12.22 -5.80 7.18
N ASP A 32 11.61 -6.86 6.63
CA ASP A 32 12.26 -7.70 5.62
C ASP A 32 12.34 -6.95 4.28
N GLU A 33 13.55 -6.87 3.71
CA GLU A 33 13.81 -6.19 2.43
C GLU A 33 13.06 -6.83 1.26
N ASN A 34 12.68 -8.10 1.36
CA ASN A 34 11.92 -8.81 0.33
C ASN A 34 10.40 -8.67 0.49
N PHE A 35 9.91 -8.01 1.55
CA PHE A 35 8.49 -7.92 1.88
C PHE A 35 7.67 -7.18 0.81
N TYR A 36 8.22 -6.11 0.23
CA TYR A 36 7.49 -5.22 -0.67
C TYR A 36 7.48 -5.67 -2.14
N GLY A 37 8.13 -6.79 -2.46
CA GLY A 37 8.36 -7.22 -3.83
C GLY A 37 9.42 -6.35 -4.55
N ASN A 38 10.08 -6.94 -5.54
CA ASN A 38 11.00 -6.23 -6.45
C ASN A 38 10.25 -5.61 -7.63
#